data_AF-A0A919HGH3-F1
#
_entry.id   AF-A0A919HGH3-F1
#
_cell.length_a   1.000
_cell.length_b   1.000
_cell.length_c   1.000
_cell.angle_alpha   90.00
_cell.angle_beta   90.00
_cell.angle_gamma   90.00
#
_symmetry.space_group_name_H-M   'P 1'
#
loop_
_entity.id
_entity.type
_entity.pdbx_description
1 polymer ?
#
loop_
_entity_poly.entity_id
_entity_poly.type
_entity_poly.pdbx_seq_one_letter_code
_entity_poly.pdbx_strand_id
1 'polypeptide(L)'
;MSHQRTTVGRVRTVVGALSLVLFAQTTFWLFYDVAQRGLSGAWTVWTTGTPSGLSATTSMDLGLAALQLGAGWAALRQGRGAGGLLVTACAATMLFRLPVLWYLLLNSPSNPWFGMLTGASLNVVGLTCILAIVVDIALGILLLRAWQLENDIAEAELAAEAEDDSLHHGSVRPVKVTATASGVVLAVLNVVYIFRNAITAYRVGPEGLAHLLAGRGTGRAVLAVSSPWQWSCLTLLCGVGMVLAAKRRPIATGFGLGLALFMVPSSFTDLVGATEAHTLFTVPGASGQNFLEVVGGVAMASLILGDARRERRGRGSHIEFPSASVPLPPAGVPGSPPTLGATMPGMPTSSRTVQVSTGSEHGRTQGLHHRGTSSREG
;
A
#
# COMPACT_ATOMS: atom_id res chain seq x y z
N MET A 1 -7.27 -17.56 24.61
CA MET A 1 -6.28 -17.00 23.64
C MET A 1 -5.85 -17.96 22.52
N SER A 2 -5.58 -19.25 22.76
CA SER A 2 -5.15 -20.20 21.71
C SER A 2 -6.14 -20.34 20.54
N HIS A 3 -7.44 -20.38 20.83
CA HIS A 3 -8.50 -20.48 19.82
C HIS A 3 -8.63 -19.23 18.92
N GLN A 4 -8.37 -18.03 19.43
CA GLN A 4 -8.45 -16.81 18.61
C GLN A 4 -7.28 -16.73 17.61
N ARG A 5 -6.07 -17.14 18.03
CA ARG A 5 -4.90 -17.19 17.16
C ARG A 5 -5.08 -18.17 16.00
N THR A 6 -5.70 -19.32 16.24
CA THR A 6 -6.00 -20.30 15.18
C THR A 6 -7.04 -19.76 14.21
N THR A 7 -8.05 -19.02 14.68
CA THR A 7 -9.04 -18.35 13.81
C THR A 7 -8.40 -17.32 12.90
N VAL A 8 -7.56 -16.42 13.42
CA VAL A 8 -6.87 -15.40 12.61
C VAL A 8 -5.97 -16.05 11.56
N GLY A 9 -5.24 -17.12 11.92
CA GLY A 9 -4.44 -17.88 10.98
C GLY A 9 -5.25 -18.47 9.82
N ARG A 10 -6.41 -19.07 10.12
CA ARG A 10 -7.33 -19.61 9.10
C ARG A 10 -7.88 -18.52 8.18
N VAL A 11 -8.33 -17.40 8.75
CA VAL A 11 -8.85 -16.27 7.97
C VAL A 11 -7.78 -15.76 7.00
N ARG A 12 -6.52 -15.60 7.45
CA ARG A 12 -5.38 -15.19 6.61
C ARG A 12 -5.13 -16.14 5.44
N THR A 13 -5.20 -17.44 5.66
CA THR A 13 -5.07 -18.44 4.59
C THR A 13 -6.19 -18.32 3.57
N VAL A 14 -7.44 -18.16 4.02
CA VAL A 14 -8.60 -18.04 3.13
C VAL A 14 -8.52 -16.75 2.29
N VAL A 15 -8.25 -15.59 2.89
CA VAL A 15 -8.11 -14.34 2.12
C VAL A 15 -6.93 -14.40 1.14
N GLY A 16 -5.83 -15.09 1.52
CA GLY A 16 -4.72 -15.34 0.62
C GLY A 16 -5.12 -16.20 -0.58
N ALA A 17 -5.87 -17.28 -0.35
CA ALA A 17 -6.39 -18.13 -1.41
C ALA A 17 -7.34 -17.38 -2.34
N LEU A 18 -8.27 -16.57 -1.80
CA LEU A 18 -9.18 -15.74 -2.62
C LEU A 18 -8.40 -14.74 -3.49
N SER A 19 -7.37 -14.10 -2.95
CA SER A 19 -6.48 -13.23 -3.75
C SER A 19 -5.78 -13.99 -4.89
N LEU A 20 -5.39 -15.25 -4.67
CA LEU A 20 -4.80 -16.09 -5.72
C LEU A 20 -5.83 -16.56 -6.76
N VAL A 21 -7.10 -16.73 -6.37
CA VAL A 21 -8.19 -16.98 -7.33
C VAL A 21 -8.39 -15.76 -8.24
N LEU A 22 -8.36 -14.55 -7.69
CA LEU A 22 -8.40 -13.31 -8.47
C LEU A 22 -7.19 -13.20 -9.42
N PHE A 23 -5.99 -13.53 -8.92
CA PHE A 23 -4.79 -13.64 -9.75
C PHE A 23 -4.96 -14.62 -10.91
N ALA A 24 -5.50 -15.81 -10.65
CA ALA A 24 -5.75 -16.81 -11.69
C ALA A 24 -6.72 -16.29 -12.76
N GLN A 25 -7.78 -15.57 -12.36
CA GLN A 25 -8.71 -14.94 -13.28
C GLN A 25 -8.04 -13.88 -14.16
N THR A 26 -7.25 -12.97 -13.57
CA THR A 26 -6.53 -11.94 -14.32
C THR A 26 -5.52 -12.56 -15.29
N THR A 27 -4.76 -13.56 -14.82
CA THR A 27 -3.70 -14.20 -15.60
C THR A 27 -4.28 -15.08 -16.72
N PHE A 28 -5.45 -15.68 -16.54
CA PHE A 28 -6.17 -16.38 -17.61
C PHE A 28 -6.37 -15.46 -18.83
N TRP A 29 -6.80 -14.21 -18.62
CA TRP A 29 -7.01 -13.27 -19.71
C TRP A 29 -5.69 -12.77 -20.33
N LEU A 30 -4.64 -12.60 -19.53
CA LEU A 30 -3.30 -12.29 -20.05
C LEU A 30 -2.79 -13.43 -20.95
N PHE A 31 -2.93 -14.68 -20.52
CA PHE A 31 -2.56 -15.85 -21.32
C PHE A 31 -3.46 -16.02 -22.55
N TYR A 32 -4.74 -15.68 -22.45
CA TYR A 32 -5.64 -15.67 -23.59
C TYR A 32 -5.13 -14.73 -24.68
N ASP A 33 -4.73 -13.50 -24.34
CA ASP A 33 -4.16 -12.58 -25.33
C ASP A 33 -2.85 -13.10 -25.95
N VAL A 34 -1.97 -13.73 -25.15
CA VAL A 34 -0.76 -14.38 -25.65
C VAL A 34 -1.07 -15.55 -26.57
N ALA A 35 -2.07 -16.38 -26.24
CA ALA A 35 -2.47 -17.52 -27.04
C ALA A 35 -3.10 -17.10 -28.37
N GLN A 36 -3.89 -16.02 -28.38
CA GLN A 36 -4.55 -15.52 -29.58
C GLN A 36 -3.62 -14.74 -30.52
N ARG A 37 -2.61 -14.03 -29.98
CA ARG A 37 -1.79 -13.08 -30.75
C ARG A 37 -0.30 -13.42 -30.78
N GLY A 38 0.12 -14.43 -30.05
CA GLY A 38 1.52 -14.66 -29.70
C GLY A 38 2.02 -13.64 -28.67
N LEU A 39 3.18 -13.94 -28.07
CA LEU A 39 3.79 -13.10 -27.04
C LEU A 39 4.13 -11.69 -27.58
N SER A 40 4.70 -11.61 -28.79
CA SER A 40 5.06 -10.33 -29.41
C SER A 40 3.83 -9.46 -29.70
N GLY A 41 2.74 -10.08 -30.18
CA GLY A 41 1.47 -9.39 -30.42
C GLY A 41 0.85 -8.87 -29.13
N ALA A 42 0.74 -9.71 -28.10
CA ALA A 42 0.24 -9.30 -26.79
C ALA A 42 1.09 -8.19 -26.16
N TRP A 43 2.43 -8.32 -26.22
CA TRP A 43 3.35 -7.31 -25.74
C TRP A 43 3.13 -5.96 -26.42
N THR A 44 3.03 -5.96 -27.76
CA THR A 44 2.76 -4.72 -28.53
C THR A 44 1.46 -4.06 -28.10
N VAL A 45 0.40 -4.85 -27.84
CA VAL A 45 -0.87 -4.30 -27.35
C VAL A 45 -0.71 -3.68 -25.96
N TRP A 46 -0.01 -4.37 -25.05
CA TRP A 46 0.20 -3.86 -23.70
C TRP A 46 1.08 -2.62 -23.68
N THR A 47 2.09 -2.50 -24.55
CA THR A 47 3.00 -1.35 -24.56
C THR A 47 2.45 -0.14 -25.32
N THR A 48 1.75 -0.36 -26.44
CA THR A 48 1.29 0.74 -27.31
C THR A 48 -0.17 1.13 -27.08
N GLY A 49 -0.97 0.23 -26.49
CA GLY A 49 -2.41 0.43 -26.32
C GLY A 49 -3.19 0.49 -27.64
N THR A 50 -2.57 0.16 -28.78
CA THR A 50 -3.20 0.07 -30.10
C THR A 50 -3.34 -1.39 -30.53
N PRO A 51 -4.51 -2.01 -30.35
CA PRO A 51 -4.69 -3.41 -30.70
C PRO A 51 -5.06 -3.58 -32.17
N SER A 52 -4.47 -4.61 -32.81
CA SER A 52 -5.07 -5.23 -33.99
C SER A 52 -6.15 -6.21 -33.51
N GLY A 53 -7.42 -5.81 -33.59
CA GLY A 53 -8.58 -6.59 -33.14
C GLY A 53 -8.93 -6.42 -31.65
N LEU A 54 -9.83 -7.26 -31.13
CA LEU A 54 -10.32 -7.17 -29.74
C LEU A 54 -9.32 -7.79 -28.76
N SER A 55 -8.60 -6.97 -27.98
CA SER A 55 -7.75 -7.46 -26.88
C SER A 55 -8.57 -7.65 -25.62
N ALA A 56 -8.27 -8.70 -24.85
CA ALA A 56 -8.93 -8.90 -23.57
C ALA A 56 -8.36 -7.93 -22.52
N THR A 57 -7.04 -7.74 -22.49
CA THR A 57 -6.29 -7.11 -21.40
C THR A 57 -5.51 -5.86 -21.81
N THR A 58 -5.01 -5.15 -20.81
CA THR A 58 -4.14 -3.97 -20.97
C THR A 58 -2.89 -4.07 -20.09
N SER A 59 -1.94 -3.13 -20.20
CA SER A 59 -0.78 -3.06 -19.30
C SER A 59 -1.16 -3.02 -17.82
N MET A 60 -2.34 -2.51 -17.50
CA MET A 60 -2.88 -2.48 -16.15
C MET A 60 -3.19 -3.86 -15.57
N ASP A 61 -3.60 -4.81 -16.40
CA ASP A 61 -3.87 -6.19 -15.94
C ASP A 61 -2.56 -6.87 -15.50
N LEU A 62 -1.40 -6.48 -16.04
CA LEU A 62 -0.08 -6.93 -15.56
C LEU A 62 0.17 -6.44 -14.12
N GLY A 63 -0.14 -5.17 -13.87
CA GLY A 63 -0.08 -4.56 -12.54
C GLY A 63 -1.03 -5.22 -11.55
N LEU A 64 -2.28 -5.45 -11.97
CA LEU A 64 -3.29 -6.10 -11.15
C LEU A 64 -2.88 -7.54 -10.80
N ALA A 65 -2.35 -8.29 -11.77
CA ALA A 65 -1.84 -9.64 -11.54
C ALA A 65 -0.66 -9.65 -10.55
N ALA A 66 0.30 -8.74 -10.71
CA ALA A 66 1.43 -8.61 -9.78
C ALA A 66 0.98 -8.28 -8.35
N LEU A 67 0.01 -7.38 -8.19
CA LEU A 67 -0.59 -7.03 -6.91
C LEU A 67 -1.32 -8.23 -6.28
N GLN A 68 -2.21 -8.89 -7.02
CA GLN A 68 -2.99 -10.03 -6.51
C GLN A 68 -2.10 -11.22 -6.11
N LEU A 69 -1.05 -11.51 -6.90
CA LEU A 69 -0.04 -12.50 -6.57
C LEU A 69 0.74 -12.11 -5.31
N GLY A 70 1.24 -10.87 -5.25
CA GLY A 70 1.99 -10.35 -4.12
C GLY A 70 1.17 -10.36 -2.83
N ALA A 71 -0.10 -9.98 -2.89
CA ALA A 71 -1.02 -9.98 -1.76
C ALA A 71 -1.33 -11.39 -1.26
N GLY A 72 -1.70 -12.31 -2.18
CA GLY A 72 -1.97 -13.70 -1.85
C GLY A 72 -0.75 -14.39 -1.23
N TRP A 73 0.42 -14.20 -1.83
CA TRP A 73 1.68 -14.74 -1.33
C TRP A 73 2.08 -14.18 0.04
N ALA A 74 1.95 -12.87 0.23
CA ALA A 74 2.23 -12.23 1.52
C ALA A 74 1.29 -12.75 2.62
N ALA A 75 0.01 -12.97 2.31
CA ALA A 75 -0.97 -13.52 3.24
C ALA A 75 -0.62 -14.96 3.66
N LEU A 76 -0.30 -15.83 2.70
CA LEU A 76 0.07 -17.22 2.96
C LEU A 76 1.36 -17.35 3.78
N ARG A 77 2.33 -16.45 3.56
CA ARG A 77 3.57 -16.38 4.35
C ARG A 77 3.44 -15.62 5.66
N GLN A 78 2.23 -15.19 6.03
CA GLN A 78 1.97 -14.38 7.22
C GLN A 78 2.88 -13.14 7.30
N GLY A 79 3.16 -12.55 6.14
CA GLY A 79 4.04 -11.39 6.01
C GLY A 79 3.45 -10.15 6.67
N ARG A 80 4.33 -9.34 7.28
CA ARG A 80 3.94 -8.00 7.75
C ARG A 80 3.47 -7.16 6.57
N GLY A 81 2.34 -6.48 6.73
CA GLY A 81 1.73 -5.68 5.66
C GLY A 81 0.83 -6.47 4.69
N ALA A 82 0.66 -7.79 4.86
CA ALA A 82 -0.24 -8.58 4.02
C ALA A 82 -1.67 -8.02 3.99
N GLY A 83 -2.20 -7.55 5.13
CA GLY A 83 -3.53 -6.92 5.18
C GLY A 83 -3.65 -5.69 4.28
N GLY A 84 -2.63 -4.82 4.24
CA GLY A 84 -2.64 -3.64 3.37
C GLY A 84 -2.53 -4.00 1.89
N LEU A 85 -1.72 -5.00 1.56
CA LEU A 85 -1.64 -5.55 0.20
C LEU A 85 -2.99 -6.12 -0.25
N LEU A 86 -3.65 -6.92 0.59
CA LEU A 86 -4.95 -7.53 0.28
C LEU A 86 -6.05 -6.47 0.14
N VAL A 87 -6.07 -5.44 1.02
CA VAL A 87 -7.01 -4.33 0.89
C VAL A 87 -6.79 -3.58 -0.43
N THR A 88 -5.54 -3.37 -0.82
CA THR A 88 -5.22 -2.71 -2.10
C THR A 88 -5.62 -3.58 -3.30
N ALA A 89 -5.31 -4.88 -3.25
CA ALA A 89 -5.72 -5.85 -4.26
C ALA A 89 -7.23 -5.91 -4.41
N CYS A 90 -7.95 -5.92 -3.30
CA CYS A 90 -9.40 -5.93 -3.27
C CYS A 90 -9.97 -4.65 -3.89
N ALA A 91 -9.57 -3.48 -3.37
CA ALA A 91 -10.04 -2.19 -3.87
C ALA A 91 -9.71 -1.99 -5.37
N ALA A 92 -8.50 -2.33 -5.82
CA ALA A 92 -8.12 -2.24 -7.22
C ALA A 92 -8.96 -3.20 -8.09
N THR A 93 -9.15 -4.45 -7.66
CA THR A 93 -9.96 -5.42 -8.41
C THR A 93 -11.38 -4.91 -8.58
N MET A 94 -12.03 -4.45 -7.49
CA MET A 94 -13.37 -3.87 -7.57
C MET A 94 -13.40 -2.66 -8.53
N LEU A 95 -12.51 -1.69 -8.36
CA LEU A 95 -12.50 -0.44 -9.12
C LEU A 95 -12.27 -0.65 -10.62
N PHE A 96 -11.51 -1.67 -11.01
CA PHE A 96 -11.17 -1.92 -12.42
C PHE A 96 -12.05 -2.99 -13.08
N ARG A 97 -12.73 -3.85 -12.32
CA ARG A 97 -13.69 -4.83 -12.88
C ARG A 97 -15.13 -4.33 -12.90
N LEU A 98 -15.52 -3.44 -11.98
CA LEU A 98 -16.89 -2.90 -11.91
C LEU A 98 -17.32 -2.15 -13.19
N PRO A 99 -16.48 -1.28 -13.80
CA PRO A 99 -16.86 -0.58 -15.03
C PRO A 99 -17.11 -1.54 -16.19
N VAL A 100 -16.35 -2.64 -16.26
CA VAL A 100 -16.56 -3.66 -17.30
C VAL A 100 -17.97 -4.25 -17.19
N LEU A 101 -18.43 -4.56 -15.98
CA LEU A 101 -19.81 -5.00 -15.78
C LEU A 101 -20.83 -3.92 -16.12
N TRP A 102 -20.56 -2.68 -15.70
CA TRP A 102 -21.41 -1.55 -16.04
C TRP A 102 -21.56 -1.41 -17.56
N TYR A 103 -20.46 -1.50 -18.31
CA TYR A 103 -20.46 -1.41 -19.77
C TYR A 103 -21.19 -2.60 -20.42
N LEU A 104 -21.03 -3.81 -19.88
CA LEU A 104 -21.73 -4.99 -20.36
C LEU A 104 -23.24 -4.95 -20.08
N LEU A 105 -23.66 -4.45 -18.92
CA LEU A 105 -25.08 -4.28 -18.58
C LEU A 105 -25.73 -3.18 -19.41
N LEU A 106 -24.99 -2.13 -19.75
CA LEU A 106 -25.42 -1.06 -20.64
C LEU A 106 -25.31 -1.42 -22.13
N ASN A 107 -24.75 -2.60 -22.47
CA ASN A 107 -24.60 -3.07 -23.84
C ASN A 107 -25.96 -3.47 -24.41
N SER A 108 -26.76 -2.47 -24.79
CA SER A 108 -27.88 -2.67 -25.69
C SER A 108 -27.35 -2.86 -27.11
N PRO A 109 -27.79 -3.87 -27.89
CA PRO A 109 -27.40 -4.07 -29.29
C PRO A 109 -27.67 -2.84 -30.17
N SER A 110 -28.58 -1.96 -29.75
CA SER A 110 -28.92 -0.70 -30.42
C SER A 110 -28.00 0.46 -30.09
N ASN A 111 -27.00 0.28 -29.21
CA ASN A 111 -26.16 1.35 -28.73
C ASN A 111 -24.86 1.42 -29.55
N PRO A 112 -24.70 2.38 -30.48
CA PRO A 112 -23.55 2.44 -31.39
C PRO A 112 -22.21 2.64 -30.66
N TRP A 113 -22.26 3.07 -29.40
CA TRP A 113 -21.09 3.29 -28.55
C TRP A 113 -20.44 2.00 -28.04
N PHE A 114 -21.19 0.89 -27.97
CA PHE A 114 -20.72 -0.44 -27.55
C PHE A 114 -20.90 -1.51 -28.64
N GLY A 115 -21.69 -1.22 -29.68
CA GLY A 115 -22.17 -2.15 -30.70
C GLY A 115 -21.15 -2.76 -31.66
N MET A 116 -19.85 -2.49 -31.50
CA MET A 116 -18.79 -3.11 -32.32
C MET A 116 -18.11 -4.30 -31.62
N LEU A 117 -18.34 -4.51 -30.33
CA LEU A 117 -17.81 -5.63 -29.55
C LEU A 117 -18.75 -6.83 -29.65
N THR A 118 -18.75 -7.54 -30.77
CA THR A 118 -19.54 -8.76 -30.98
C THR A 118 -18.68 -10.02 -30.88
N GLY A 119 -19.15 -11.05 -30.14
CA GLY A 119 -18.46 -12.33 -30.03
C GLY A 119 -18.79 -13.12 -28.77
N ALA A 120 -18.72 -14.46 -28.84
CA ALA A 120 -18.93 -15.36 -27.70
C ALA A 120 -17.98 -15.09 -26.52
N SER A 121 -16.82 -14.49 -26.79
CA SER A 121 -15.85 -14.07 -25.79
C SER A 121 -16.39 -12.99 -24.84
N LEU A 122 -17.32 -12.13 -25.28
CA LEU A 122 -17.83 -11.03 -24.45
C LEU A 122 -18.64 -11.54 -23.25
N ASN A 123 -19.52 -12.53 -23.47
CA ASN A 123 -20.31 -13.15 -22.42
C ASN A 123 -19.42 -13.88 -21.40
N VAL A 124 -18.35 -14.53 -21.88
CA VAL A 124 -17.37 -15.20 -21.02
C VAL A 124 -16.58 -14.19 -20.20
N VAL A 125 -16.13 -13.08 -20.80
CA VAL A 125 -15.47 -11.98 -20.06
C VAL A 125 -16.41 -11.43 -18.98
N GLY A 126 -17.66 -11.16 -19.34
CA GLY A 126 -18.67 -10.69 -18.38
C GLY A 126 -18.89 -11.64 -17.22
N LEU A 127 -19.11 -12.92 -17.51
CA LEU A 127 -19.30 -13.94 -16.47
C LEU A 127 -18.08 -14.05 -15.54
N THR A 128 -16.86 -14.06 -16.09
CA THR A 128 -15.65 -14.12 -15.26
C THR A 128 -15.42 -12.84 -14.46
N CYS A 129 -15.86 -11.67 -14.95
CA CYS A 129 -15.84 -10.42 -14.18
C CYS A 129 -16.86 -10.43 -13.04
N ILE A 130 -18.08 -10.97 -13.27
CA ILE A 130 -19.07 -11.15 -12.20
C ILE A 130 -18.49 -12.05 -11.11
N LEU A 131 -17.90 -13.18 -11.50
CA LEU A 131 -17.27 -14.10 -10.56
C LEU A 131 -16.12 -13.41 -9.79
N ALA A 132 -15.27 -12.65 -10.48
CA ALA A 132 -14.19 -11.90 -9.84
C ALA A 132 -14.74 -10.91 -8.80
N ILE A 133 -15.81 -10.18 -9.09
CA ILE A 133 -16.43 -9.27 -8.13
C ILE A 133 -17.05 -10.03 -6.94
N VAL A 134 -17.69 -11.17 -7.16
CA VAL A 134 -18.23 -11.98 -6.04
C VAL A 134 -17.12 -12.47 -5.12
N VAL A 135 -16.02 -12.97 -5.69
CA VAL A 135 -14.82 -13.38 -4.93
C VAL A 135 -14.22 -12.19 -4.19
N ASP A 136 -14.19 -11.01 -4.82
CA ASP A 136 -13.65 -9.80 -4.24
C ASP A 136 -14.51 -9.24 -3.08
N ILE A 137 -15.84 -9.32 -3.20
CA ILE A 137 -16.77 -9.01 -2.09
C ILE A 137 -16.53 -9.96 -0.91
N ALA A 138 -16.41 -11.26 -1.17
CA ALA A 138 -16.11 -12.24 -0.13
C ALA A 138 -14.76 -11.94 0.55
N LEU A 139 -13.73 -11.59 -0.24
CA LEU A 139 -12.43 -11.14 0.27
C LEU A 139 -12.57 -9.90 1.14
N GLY A 140 -13.30 -8.87 0.69
CA GLY A 140 -13.56 -7.64 1.44
C GLY A 140 -14.28 -7.88 2.77
N ILE A 141 -15.31 -8.73 2.78
CA ILE A 141 -16.02 -9.11 4.01
C ILE A 141 -15.06 -9.81 4.98
N LEU A 142 -14.25 -10.75 4.50
CA LEU A 142 -13.28 -11.46 5.35
C LEU A 142 -12.17 -10.53 5.86
N LEU A 143 -11.75 -9.53 5.08
CA LEU A 143 -10.80 -8.51 5.54
C LEU A 143 -11.40 -7.64 6.65
N LEU A 144 -12.67 -7.24 6.53
CA LEU A 144 -13.37 -6.51 7.58
C LEU A 144 -13.50 -7.36 8.85
N ARG A 145 -13.81 -8.65 8.72
CA ARG A 145 -13.85 -9.59 9.85
C ARG A 145 -12.48 -9.77 10.50
N ALA A 146 -11.43 -9.93 9.70
CA ALA A 146 -10.06 -10.02 10.21
C ALA A 146 -9.68 -8.76 10.99
N TRP A 147 -10.04 -7.59 10.48
CA TRP A 147 -9.79 -6.31 11.12
C TRP A 147 -10.56 -6.17 12.45
N GLN A 148 -11.83 -6.57 12.49
CA GLN A 148 -12.63 -6.60 13.72
C GLN A 148 -11.97 -7.50 14.78
N LEU A 149 -11.62 -8.74 14.41
CA LEU A 149 -10.97 -9.67 15.32
C LEU A 149 -9.62 -9.16 15.84
N GLU A 150 -8.83 -8.48 15.00
CA GLU A 150 -7.57 -7.87 15.42
C GLU A 150 -7.80 -6.70 16.41
N ASN A 151 -8.85 -5.90 16.24
CA ASN A 151 -9.20 -4.85 17.19
C ASN A 151 -9.70 -5.42 18.52
N ASP A 152 -10.58 -6.43 18.49
CA ASP A 152 -11.11 -7.07 19.71
C ASP A 152 -9.97 -7.67 20.55
N ILE A 153 -8.96 -8.27 19.90
CA ILE A 153 -7.77 -8.79 20.57
C ILE A 153 -6.94 -7.64 21.16
N ALA A 154 -6.74 -6.56 20.41
CA ALA A 154 -5.98 -5.42 20.88
C ALA A 154 -6.66 -4.72 22.08
N GLU A 155 -7.98 -4.62 22.07
CA GLU A 155 -8.75 -4.08 23.20
C GLU A 155 -8.66 -4.97 24.43
N ALA A 156 -8.73 -6.30 24.26
CA ALA A 156 -8.54 -7.25 25.36
C ALA A 156 -7.11 -7.22 25.93
N GLU A 157 -6.10 -7.08 25.08
CA GLU A 157 -4.70 -6.92 25.51
C GLU A 157 -4.50 -5.61 26.28
N LEU A 158 -5.04 -4.49 25.79
CA LEU A 158 -5.00 -3.20 26.49
C LEU A 158 -5.73 -3.23 27.83
N ALA A 159 -6.86 -3.95 27.93
CA ALA A 159 -7.59 -4.11 29.19
C ALA A 159 -6.78 -4.93 30.22
N ALA A 160 -6.07 -5.97 29.76
CA ALA A 160 -5.19 -6.77 30.61
C ALA A 160 -3.93 -5.98 31.02
N GLU A 161 -3.35 -5.21 30.10
CA GLU A 161 -2.21 -4.33 30.39
C GLU A 161 -2.60 -3.22 31.36
N ALA A 162 -3.77 -2.59 31.23
CA ALA A 162 -4.22 -1.55 32.16
C ALA A 162 -4.35 -2.02 33.62
N GLU A 163 -4.52 -3.31 33.86
CA GLU A 163 -4.50 -3.92 35.19
C GLU A 163 -3.07 -4.03 35.75
N ASP A 164 -2.07 -4.16 34.88
CA ASP A 164 -0.64 -4.35 35.20
C ASP A 164 0.17 -3.02 35.15
N ASP A 165 -0.26 -2.04 34.33
CA ASP A 165 0.44 -0.79 34.00
C ASP A 165 0.37 0.30 35.09
N SER A 166 0.01 -0.08 36.32
CA SER A 166 0.19 0.77 37.51
C SER A 166 1.67 1.05 37.83
N LEU A 167 2.62 0.40 37.14
CA LEU A 167 4.06 0.46 37.46
C LEU A 167 5.01 0.92 36.34
N HIS A 168 4.66 0.94 35.05
CA HIS A 168 5.62 1.28 33.99
C HIS A 168 5.13 2.33 32.98
N HIS A 169 5.81 3.47 32.94
CA HIS A 169 5.53 4.55 32.00
C HIS A 169 5.80 4.16 30.53
N GLY A 170 4.80 4.43 29.69
CA GLY A 170 4.71 4.02 28.30
C GLY A 170 5.85 4.46 27.40
N SER A 171 6.38 3.50 26.64
CA SER A 171 7.35 3.76 25.58
C SER A 171 6.68 4.36 24.34
N VAL A 172 7.09 5.56 23.96
CA VAL A 172 6.67 6.20 22.71
C VAL A 172 7.26 5.41 21.54
N ARG A 173 6.41 4.78 20.71
CA ARG A 173 6.88 4.06 19.51
C ARG A 173 7.47 5.07 18.50
N PRO A 174 8.71 4.87 18.04
CA PRO A 174 9.36 5.78 17.12
C PRO A 174 8.61 5.87 15.79
N VAL A 175 8.58 7.09 15.23
CA VAL A 175 7.95 7.38 13.94
C VAL A 175 8.71 6.66 12.83
N LYS A 176 8.03 5.79 12.09
CA LYS A 176 8.64 5.10 10.94
C LYS A 176 8.80 6.07 9.78
N VAL A 177 10.04 6.46 9.49
CA VAL A 177 10.45 7.29 8.34
C VAL A 177 9.88 6.77 7.01
N THR A 178 9.63 5.47 6.91
CA THR A 178 9.02 4.87 5.72
C THR A 178 7.57 5.25 5.49
N ALA A 179 6.79 5.47 6.55
CA ALA A 179 5.40 5.90 6.41
C ALA A 179 5.29 7.35 5.92
N THR A 180 6.18 8.23 6.38
CA THR A 180 6.20 9.62 5.90
C THR A 180 6.68 9.70 4.46
N ALA A 181 7.75 8.97 4.11
CA ALA A 181 8.24 8.93 2.74
C ALA A 181 7.21 8.37 1.75
N SER A 182 6.54 7.25 2.09
CA SER A 182 5.47 6.70 1.24
C SER A 182 4.28 7.66 1.14
N GLY A 183 3.90 8.31 2.24
CA GLY A 183 2.85 9.32 2.25
C GLY A 183 3.14 10.50 1.31
N VAL A 184 4.37 10.99 1.28
CA VAL A 184 4.79 12.07 0.38
C VAL A 184 4.74 11.62 -1.09
N VAL A 185 5.27 10.44 -1.41
CA VAL A 185 5.23 9.91 -2.79
C VAL A 185 3.78 9.76 -3.27
N LEU A 186 2.90 9.19 -2.42
CA LEU A 186 1.48 9.06 -2.74
C LEU A 186 0.79 10.41 -2.89
N ALA A 187 1.17 11.42 -2.11
CA ALA A 187 0.64 12.78 -2.24
C ALA A 187 1.00 13.42 -3.58
N VAL A 188 2.27 13.29 -4.01
CA VAL A 188 2.72 13.81 -5.30
C VAL A 188 1.96 13.10 -6.44
N LEU A 189 1.86 11.77 -6.41
CA LEU A 189 1.10 11.01 -7.41
C LEU A 189 -0.38 11.42 -7.44
N ASN A 190 -1.00 11.58 -6.27
CA ASN A 190 -2.39 12.02 -6.17
C ASN A 190 -2.61 13.38 -6.83
N VAL A 191 -1.75 14.36 -6.54
CA VAL A 191 -1.80 15.69 -7.17
C VAL A 191 -1.68 15.59 -8.70
N VAL A 192 -0.77 14.76 -9.21
CA VAL A 192 -0.62 14.54 -10.66
C VAL A 192 -1.90 13.97 -11.28
N TYR A 193 -2.55 12.99 -10.63
CA TYR A 193 -3.81 12.44 -11.12
C TYR A 193 -4.98 13.43 -11.09
N ILE A 194 -5.05 14.27 -10.05
CA ILE A 194 -6.06 15.34 -9.96
C ILE A 194 -5.86 16.32 -11.12
N PHE A 195 -4.63 16.78 -11.35
CA PHE A 195 -4.33 17.68 -12.47
C PHE A 195 -4.65 17.06 -13.82
N ARG A 196 -4.36 15.77 -14.01
CA ARG A 196 -4.73 15.02 -15.22
C ARG A 196 -6.24 15.03 -15.47
N ASN A 197 -7.02 14.65 -14.47
CA ASN A 197 -8.47 14.67 -14.56
C ASN A 197 -8.99 16.09 -14.82
N ALA A 198 -8.43 17.11 -14.17
CA ALA A 198 -8.80 18.51 -14.40
C ALA A 198 -8.48 18.99 -15.83
N ILE A 199 -7.31 18.66 -16.37
CA ILE A 199 -6.93 18.99 -17.76
C ILE A 199 -7.86 18.29 -18.74
N THR A 200 -8.21 17.03 -18.51
CA THR A 200 -9.17 16.31 -19.36
C THR A 200 -10.57 16.91 -19.26
N ALA A 201 -11.03 17.26 -18.05
CA ALA A 201 -12.29 17.98 -17.85
C ALA A 201 -12.32 19.28 -18.65
N TYR A 202 -11.22 20.03 -18.62
CA TYR A 202 -11.08 21.30 -19.35
C TYR A 202 -11.10 21.10 -20.88
N ARG A 203 -10.43 20.06 -21.39
CA ARG A 203 -10.32 19.81 -22.84
C ARG A 203 -11.59 19.25 -23.47
N VAL A 204 -12.28 18.34 -22.79
CA VAL A 204 -13.45 17.62 -23.35
C VAL A 204 -14.78 18.21 -22.82
N GLY A 205 -14.73 19.09 -21.82
CA GLY A 205 -15.90 19.60 -21.12
C GLY A 205 -16.45 18.61 -20.08
N PRO A 206 -17.34 19.05 -19.18
CA PRO A 206 -17.89 18.23 -18.10
C PRO A 206 -18.76 17.07 -18.61
N GLU A 207 -19.57 17.29 -19.64
CA GLU A 207 -20.39 16.23 -20.26
C GLU A 207 -19.52 15.18 -20.97
N GLY A 208 -18.49 15.65 -21.69
CA GLY A 208 -17.52 14.77 -22.34
C GLY A 208 -16.73 13.94 -21.33
N LEU A 209 -16.31 14.53 -20.21
CA LEU A 209 -15.69 13.79 -19.12
C LEU A 209 -16.64 12.76 -18.51
N ALA A 210 -17.90 13.13 -18.25
CA ALA A 210 -18.90 12.20 -17.73
C ALA A 210 -19.12 11.01 -18.68
N HIS A 211 -19.12 11.27 -19.99
CA HIS A 211 -19.18 10.23 -21.01
C HIS A 211 -17.95 9.32 -20.99
N LEU A 212 -16.74 9.87 -20.87
CA LEU A 212 -15.51 9.09 -20.76
C LEU A 212 -15.48 8.25 -19.48
N LEU A 213 -15.90 8.82 -18.33
CA LEU A 213 -16.02 8.08 -17.07
C LEU A 213 -17.05 6.95 -17.16
N ALA A 214 -18.16 7.20 -17.85
CA ALA A 214 -19.16 6.18 -18.18
C ALA A 214 -18.69 5.19 -19.27
N GLY A 215 -17.43 5.25 -19.71
CA GLY A 215 -16.83 4.31 -20.66
C GLY A 215 -17.20 4.52 -22.12
N ARG A 216 -17.82 5.64 -22.49
CA ARG A 216 -18.10 5.91 -23.90
C ARG A 216 -16.79 6.07 -24.66
N GLY A 217 -16.59 5.25 -25.68
CA GLY A 217 -15.41 5.29 -26.56
C GLY A 217 -14.19 4.50 -26.08
N THR A 218 -14.31 3.65 -25.04
CA THR A 218 -13.18 2.86 -24.50
C THR A 218 -12.93 1.52 -25.21
N GLY A 219 -13.49 1.30 -26.40
CA GLY A 219 -13.51 0.02 -27.12
C GLY A 219 -12.18 -0.53 -27.66
N ARG A 220 -11.06 -0.33 -26.95
CA ARG A 220 -9.74 -0.88 -27.33
C ARG A 220 -9.53 -2.28 -26.76
N ALA A 221 -9.90 -2.53 -25.51
CA ALA A 221 -9.83 -3.86 -24.90
C ALA A 221 -11.07 -4.14 -24.04
N VAL A 222 -11.47 -5.40 -23.91
CA VAL A 222 -12.71 -5.79 -23.21
C VAL A 222 -12.62 -5.47 -21.71
N LEU A 223 -11.45 -5.66 -21.10
CA LEU A 223 -11.20 -5.30 -19.70
C LEU A 223 -10.65 -3.88 -19.52
N ALA A 224 -10.49 -3.11 -20.60
CA ALA A 224 -9.98 -1.77 -20.52
C ALA A 224 -10.99 -0.83 -19.87
N VAL A 225 -10.50 0.05 -19.02
CA VAL A 225 -11.25 1.19 -18.50
C VAL A 225 -10.82 2.46 -19.22
N SER A 226 -11.65 3.50 -19.17
CA SER A 226 -11.22 4.80 -19.70
C SER A 226 -10.06 5.36 -18.88
N SER A 227 -9.18 6.13 -19.52
CA SER A 227 -8.08 6.78 -18.82
C SER A 227 -8.56 7.71 -17.68
N PRO A 228 -9.64 8.50 -17.82
CA PRO A 228 -10.16 9.30 -16.71
C PRO A 228 -10.69 8.45 -15.55
N TRP A 229 -11.29 7.29 -15.83
CA TRP A 229 -11.71 6.37 -14.78
C TRP A 229 -10.50 5.84 -14.02
N GLN A 230 -9.47 5.37 -14.73
CA GLN A 230 -8.22 4.92 -14.14
C GLN A 230 -7.60 5.98 -13.23
N TRP A 231 -7.43 7.21 -13.70
CA TRP A 231 -6.83 8.28 -12.89
C TRP A 231 -7.70 8.63 -11.68
N SER A 232 -9.02 8.55 -11.80
CA SER A 232 -9.95 8.77 -10.68
C SER A 232 -9.81 7.68 -9.61
N CYS A 233 -9.70 6.41 -10.02
CA CYS A 233 -9.43 5.30 -9.10
C CYS A 233 -8.07 5.46 -8.41
N LEU A 234 -7.03 5.83 -9.16
CA LEU A 234 -5.70 6.04 -8.61
C LEU A 234 -5.64 7.26 -7.67
N THR A 235 -6.38 8.33 -7.97
CA THR A 235 -6.58 9.49 -7.08
C THR A 235 -7.17 9.03 -5.74
N LEU A 236 -8.26 8.25 -5.79
CA LEU A 236 -8.91 7.71 -4.60
C LEU A 236 -7.97 6.82 -3.79
N LEU A 237 -7.32 5.87 -4.44
CA LEU A 237 -6.40 4.92 -3.80
C LEU A 237 -5.19 5.64 -3.19
N CYS A 238 -4.56 6.57 -3.91
CA CYS A 238 -3.46 7.37 -3.38
C CYS A 238 -3.92 8.21 -2.18
N GLY A 239 -5.11 8.82 -2.24
CA GLY A 239 -5.71 9.57 -1.15
C GLY A 239 -5.92 8.73 0.10
N VAL A 240 -6.48 7.53 -0.04
CA VAL A 240 -6.61 6.57 1.08
C VAL A 240 -5.23 6.21 1.65
N GLY A 241 -4.26 5.92 0.79
CA GLY A 241 -2.90 5.61 1.21
C GLY A 241 -2.23 6.76 1.97
N MET A 242 -2.43 8.01 1.54
CA MET A 242 -1.97 9.21 2.26
C MET A 242 -2.60 9.31 3.65
N VAL A 243 -3.92 9.12 3.76
CA VAL A 243 -4.62 9.18 5.05
C VAL A 243 -4.14 8.07 5.99
N LEU A 244 -3.92 6.85 5.47
CA LEU A 244 -3.37 5.74 6.23
C LEU A 244 -1.94 6.01 6.72
N ALA A 245 -1.10 6.60 5.86
CA ALA A 245 0.26 7.02 6.19
C ALA A 245 0.29 8.13 7.25
N ALA A 246 -0.57 9.15 7.10
CA ALA A 246 -0.71 10.25 8.06
C ALA A 246 -1.19 9.76 9.43
N LYS A 247 -2.14 8.81 9.45
CA LYS A 247 -2.60 8.14 10.68
C LYS A 247 -1.62 7.11 11.22
N ARG A 248 -0.44 6.94 10.61
CA ARG A 248 0.64 6.01 11.00
C ARG A 248 0.14 4.58 11.21
N ARG A 249 -0.87 4.16 10.43
CA ARG A 249 -1.45 2.83 10.59
C ARG A 249 -0.48 1.77 10.06
N PRO A 250 -0.29 0.63 10.74
CA PRO A 250 0.57 -0.46 10.25
C PRO A 250 0.20 -0.97 8.85
N ILE A 251 -1.08 -0.82 8.48
CA ILE A 251 -1.59 -1.19 7.16
C ILE A 251 -1.06 -0.30 6.02
N ALA A 252 -0.58 0.92 6.33
CA ALA A 252 -0.13 1.89 5.32
C ALA A 252 1.07 1.40 4.52
N THR A 253 2.00 0.66 5.14
CA THR A 253 3.17 0.10 4.44
C THR A 253 2.75 -0.98 3.43
N GLY A 254 1.87 -1.89 3.84
CA GLY A 254 1.30 -2.90 2.94
C GLY A 254 0.50 -2.29 1.80
N PHE A 255 -0.28 -1.24 2.11
CA PHE A 255 -1.09 -0.53 1.14
C PHE A 255 -0.24 0.20 0.10
N GLY A 256 0.78 0.95 0.55
CA GLY A 256 1.72 1.62 -0.34
C GLY A 256 2.50 0.64 -1.22
N LEU A 257 2.98 -0.47 -0.65
CA LEU A 257 3.60 -1.54 -1.44
C LEU A 257 2.63 -2.14 -2.47
N GLY A 258 1.35 -2.27 -2.12
CA GLY A 258 0.31 -2.72 -3.03
C GLY A 258 0.14 -1.80 -4.22
N LEU A 259 0.08 -0.48 -3.98
CA LEU A 259 0.02 0.50 -5.07
C LEU A 259 1.28 0.48 -5.93
N ALA A 260 2.46 0.32 -5.33
CA ALA A 260 3.69 0.15 -6.10
C ALA A 260 3.64 -1.10 -7.00
N LEU A 261 3.18 -2.24 -6.49
CA LEU A 261 3.04 -3.47 -7.29
C LEU A 261 1.98 -3.35 -8.39
N PHE A 262 0.94 -2.54 -8.15
CA PHE A 262 -0.09 -2.28 -9.16
C PHE A 262 0.41 -1.36 -10.27
N MET A 263 1.09 -0.27 -9.91
CA MET A 263 1.42 0.79 -10.86
C MET A 263 2.71 0.50 -11.62
N VAL A 264 3.77 0.04 -10.94
CA VAL A 264 5.10 -0.11 -11.58
C VAL A 264 5.06 -0.99 -12.84
N PRO A 265 4.40 -2.16 -12.86
CA PRO A 265 4.37 -2.99 -14.07
C PRO A 265 3.68 -2.31 -15.25
N SER A 266 2.55 -1.62 -15.02
CA SER A 266 1.83 -0.94 -16.09
C SER A 266 2.63 0.25 -16.62
N SER A 267 3.14 1.10 -15.73
CA SER A 267 3.89 2.31 -16.10
C SER A 267 5.21 1.96 -16.79
N PHE A 268 5.87 0.88 -16.36
CA PHE A 268 7.06 0.35 -17.03
C PHE A 268 6.74 -0.11 -18.45
N THR A 269 5.66 -0.88 -18.62
CA THR A 269 5.23 -1.39 -19.94
C THR A 269 4.93 -0.24 -20.89
N ASP A 270 4.22 0.79 -20.41
CA ASP A 270 3.92 1.99 -21.20
C ASP A 270 5.19 2.79 -21.56
N LEU A 271 6.19 2.88 -20.65
CA LEU A 271 7.47 3.54 -20.93
C LEU A 271 8.29 2.79 -21.99
N VAL A 272 8.27 1.46 -21.96
CA VAL A 272 8.90 0.65 -23.02
C VAL A 272 8.23 0.95 -24.35
N GLY A 273 6.90 0.97 -24.41
CA GLY A 273 6.16 1.33 -25.63
C GLY A 273 6.48 2.73 -26.13
N ALA A 274 6.54 3.72 -25.23
CA ALA A 274 6.93 5.09 -25.59
C ALA A 274 8.37 5.19 -26.11
N THR A 275 9.27 4.34 -25.59
CA THR A 275 10.67 4.25 -26.03
C THR A 275 10.75 3.63 -27.43
N GLU A 276 10.07 2.51 -27.65
CA GLU A 276 9.99 1.80 -28.93
C GLU A 276 9.37 2.67 -30.03
N ALA A 277 8.35 3.45 -29.68
CA ALA A 277 7.70 4.40 -30.61
C ALA A 277 8.48 5.71 -30.80
N HIS A 278 9.63 5.90 -30.14
CA HIS A 278 10.39 7.15 -30.11
C HIS A 278 9.57 8.38 -29.68
N THR A 279 8.55 8.17 -28.84
CA THR A 279 7.64 9.22 -28.35
C THR A 279 7.89 9.66 -26.91
N LEU A 280 8.92 9.09 -26.26
CA LEU A 280 9.20 9.32 -24.84
C LEU A 280 9.31 10.80 -24.47
N PHE A 281 9.86 11.64 -25.36
CA PHE A 281 9.98 13.09 -25.16
C PHE A 281 9.01 13.93 -26.00
N THR A 282 8.16 13.31 -26.82
CA THR A 282 7.31 14.04 -27.78
C THR A 282 5.92 14.35 -27.23
N VAL A 283 5.42 13.59 -26.26
CA VAL A 283 4.11 13.81 -25.62
C VAL A 283 4.31 14.42 -24.23
N PRO A 284 4.15 15.74 -24.07
CA PRO A 284 4.36 16.39 -22.77
C PRO A 284 3.42 15.79 -21.72
N GLY A 285 4.03 15.29 -20.63
CA GLY A 285 3.33 14.85 -19.42
C GLY A 285 2.93 13.37 -19.34
N ALA A 286 2.84 12.62 -20.45
CA ALA A 286 2.46 11.18 -20.39
C ALA A 286 3.62 10.32 -19.89
N SER A 287 4.76 10.40 -20.58
CA SER A 287 5.99 9.71 -20.18
C SER A 287 6.49 10.16 -18.82
N GLY A 288 6.34 11.46 -18.49
CA GLY A 288 6.75 12.00 -17.19
C GLY A 288 5.96 11.42 -16.01
N GLN A 289 4.66 11.20 -16.19
CA GLN A 289 3.83 10.54 -15.19
C GLN A 289 4.23 9.07 -15.02
N ASN A 290 4.34 8.32 -16.13
CA ASN A 290 4.71 6.91 -16.05
C ASN A 290 6.11 6.73 -15.43
N PHE A 291 7.05 7.63 -15.75
CA PHE A 291 8.37 7.68 -15.10
C PHE A 291 8.26 7.93 -13.59
N LEU A 292 7.44 8.90 -13.17
CA LEU A 292 7.20 9.19 -11.76
C LEU A 292 6.57 7.99 -11.03
N GLU A 293 5.63 7.29 -11.66
CA GLU A 293 5.00 6.09 -11.11
C GLU A 293 6.01 4.95 -10.92
N VAL A 294 6.90 4.71 -11.90
CA VAL A 294 7.98 3.72 -11.78
C VAL A 294 8.97 4.12 -10.69
N VAL A 295 9.53 5.33 -10.74
CA VAL A 295 10.55 5.77 -9.78
C VAL A 295 9.98 5.85 -8.38
N GLY A 296 8.79 6.44 -8.23
CA GLY A 296 8.09 6.54 -6.95
C GLY A 296 7.73 5.17 -6.37
N GLY A 297 7.21 4.27 -7.20
CA GLY A 297 6.87 2.90 -6.80
C GLY A 297 8.11 2.08 -6.40
N VAL A 298 9.19 2.15 -7.18
CA VAL A 298 10.47 1.46 -6.87
C VAL A 298 11.12 2.03 -5.61
N ALA A 299 11.14 3.35 -5.45
CA ALA A 299 11.66 4.00 -4.24
C ALA A 299 10.86 3.57 -3.00
N MET A 300 9.53 3.57 -3.09
CA MET A 300 8.64 3.16 -2.00
C MET A 300 8.84 1.68 -1.64
N ALA A 301 8.88 0.79 -2.64
CA ALA A 301 9.13 -0.64 -2.42
C ALA A 301 10.51 -0.90 -1.80
N SER A 302 11.55 -0.18 -2.26
CA SER A 302 12.91 -0.29 -1.74
C SER A 302 13.00 0.16 -0.28
N LEU A 303 12.33 1.27 0.07
CA LEU A 303 12.26 1.78 1.43
C LEU A 303 11.57 0.78 2.38
N ILE A 304 10.41 0.27 1.99
CA ILE A 304 9.64 -0.71 2.77
C ILE A 304 10.43 -2.01 2.95
N LEU A 305 11.07 -2.50 1.89
CA LEU A 305 11.89 -3.71 1.94
C LEU A 305 13.15 -3.50 2.79
N GLY A 306 13.77 -2.32 2.71
CA GLY A 306 14.91 -1.92 3.54
C GLY A 306 14.56 -1.94 5.03
N ASP A 307 13.43 -1.36 5.41
CA ASP A 307 12.93 -1.38 6.78
C ASP A 307 12.64 -2.81 7.26
N ALA A 308 11.97 -3.62 6.44
CA ALA A 308 11.68 -5.01 6.78
C ALA A 308 12.96 -5.83 6.99
N ARG A 309 14.03 -5.56 6.21
CA ARG A 309 15.33 -6.21 6.38
C ARG A 309 16.06 -5.75 7.64
N ARG A 310 16.02 -4.45 7.96
CA ARG A 310 16.62 -3.88 9.19
C ARG A 310 15.97 -4.46 10.44
N GLU A 311 14.64 -4.56 10.45
CA GLU A 311 13.91 -5.14 11.58
C GLU A 311 14.25 -6.62 11.81
N ARG A 312 14.40 -7.40 10.73
CA ARG A 312 14.83 -8.81 10.83
C ARG A 312 16.24 -8.95 11.41
N ARG A 313 17.16 -8.06 11.05
CA ARG A 313 18.54 -8.07 11.59
C ARG A 313 18.57 -7.75 13.08
N GLY A 314 17.80 -6.76 13.53
CA GLY A 314 17.76 -6.36 14.95
C GLY A 314 17.21 -7.44 15.90
N ARG A 315 16.37 -8.35 15.41
CA ARG A 315 15.87 -9.50 16.21
C ARG A 315 16.90 -10.61 16.39
N GLY A 316 17.90 -10.71 15.51
CA GLY A 316 18.92 -11.75 15.59
C GLY A 316 20.04 -11.46 16.59
N SER A 317 20.20 -10.21 17.02
CA SER A 317 21.32 -9.77 17.88
C SER A 317 21.01 -9.77 19.38
N HIS A 318 19.77 -10.07 19.80
CA HIS A 318 19.38 -10.24 21.20
C HIS A 318 19.46 -11.72 21.63
N ILE A 319 20.51 -12.43 21.21
CA ILE A 319 20.95 -13.59 21.97
C ILE A 319 21.70 -13.00 23.15
N GLU A 320 20.93 -12.73 24.21
CA GLU A 320 21.44 -12.43 25.53
C GLU A 320 22.26 -13.66 25.95
N PHE A 321 23.57 -13.58 25.75
CA PHE A 321 24.46 -14.53 26.40
C PHE A 321 24.14 -14.42 27.88
N PRO A 322 23.77 -15.52 28.58
CA PRO A 322 23.58 -15.46 30.01
C PRO A 322 24.87 -14.88 30.57
N SER A 323 24.78 -13.65 31.08
CA SER A 323 25.88 -12.99 31.76
C SER A 323 26.27 -13.97 32.84
N ALA A 324 27.44 -14.60 32.69
CA ALA A 324 27.92 -15.61 33.62
C ALA A 324 27.81 -14.98 35.01
N SER A 325 26.92 -15.53 35.83
CA SER A 325 26.78 -15.13 37.22
C SER A 325 28.17 -15.18 37.83
N VAL A 326 28.72 -14.01 38.14
CA VAL A 326 29.94 -13.88 38.92
C VAL A 326 29.71 -14.71 40.18
N PRO A 327 30.55 -15.70 40.49
CA PRO A 327 30.39 -16.49 41.71
C PRO A 327 30.46 -15.55 42.90
N LEU A 328 29.40 -15.54 43.71
CA LEU A 328 29.39 -14.89 45.01
C LEU A 328 30.53 -15.49 45.86
N PRO A 329 31.42 -14.71 46.47
CA PRO A 329 32.39 -15.25 47.42
C PRO A 329 31.64 -15.80 48.66
N PRO A 330 32.06 -16.95 49.21
CA PRO A 330 31.40 -17.52 50.38
C PRO A 330 31.57 -16.61 51.59
N ALA A 331 30.45 -16.33 52.24
CA ALA A 331 30.40 -15.68 53.54
C ALA A 331 30.93 -16.63 54.62
N GLY A 332 31.95 -16.19 55.36
CA GLY A 332 32.31 -16.74 56.67
C GLY A 332 33.81 -16.80 56.92
N VAL A 333 34.33 -15.93 57.80
CA VAL A 333 34.96 -16.27 59.10
C VAL A 333 35.16 -14.95 59.90
N PRO A 334 34.75 -14.87 61.18
CA PRO A 334 35.14 -13.79 62.09
C PRO A 334 36.43 -14.13 62.85
N GLY A 335 37.38 -13.19 62.91
CA GLY A 335 38.39 -13.14 63.99
C GLY A 335 39.83 -12.83 63.58
N SER A 336 40.27 -11.57 63.77
CA SER A 336 41.54 -11.16 64.43
C SER A 336 41.82 -9.65 64.21
N PRO A 337 42.27 -8.88 65.23
CA PRO A 337 42.54 -7.45 65.14
C PRO A 337 44.08 -7.17 65.04
N PRO A 338 44.57 -5.91 65.10
CA PRO A 338 45.12 -5.19 63.97
C PRO A 338 46.66 -5.03 64.01
N THR A 339 47.30 -4.89 62.85
CA THR A 339 48.69 -4.42 62.76
C THR A 339 48.72 -3.03 62.11
N LEU A 340 49.22 -2.07 62.89
CA LEU A 340 49.48 -0.68 62.55
C LEU A 340 50.70 -0.52 61.59
N GLY A 341 50.64 0.50 60.75
CA GLY A 341 51.78 1.13 60.05
C GLY A 341 51.82 0.81 58.56
N ALA A 342 52.01 1.73 57.62
CA ALA A 342 52.41 3.14 57.71
C ALA A 342 52.05 3.86 56.38
N THR A 343 51.56 5.10 56.50
CA THR A 343 52.05 6.33 55.85
C THR A 343 52.25 6.39 54.32
N MET A 344 51.25 6.99 53.63
CA MET A 344 51.29 8.13 52.65
C MET A 344 52.13 8.01 51.33
N PRO A 345 52.07 8.99 50.40
CA PRO A 345 50.93 9.63 49.71
C PRO A 345 51.15 9.70 48.17
N GLY A 346 50.11 10.06 47.39
CA GLY A 346 50.35 10.59 46.03
C GLY A 346 49.19 10.45 45.04
N MET A 347 48.36 11.49 44.96
CA MET A 347 47.52 11.77 43.79
C MET A 347 48.41 12.43 42.71
N PRO A 348 48.04 12.39 41.41
CA PRO A 348 47.23 13.51 40.92
C PRO A 348 46.13 13.14 39.89
N THR A 349 45.01 13.83 40.08
CA THR A 349 44.07 14.41 39.12
C THR A 349 44.40 14.32 37.62
N SER A 350 43.41 13.86 36.83
CA SER A 350 43.14 14.41 35.49
C SER A 350 41.66 14.78 35.37
N SER A 351 41.44 16.08 35.32
CA SER A 351 40.23 16.79 34.92
C SER A 351 39.71 16.36 33.54
N ARG A 352 38.41 16.10 33.42
CA ARG A 352 37.71 16.24 32.14
C ARG A 352 36.46 17.09 32.31
N THR A 353 36.65 18.36 32.00
CA THR A 353 35.64 19.36 31.68
C THR A 353 34.84 18.92 30.45
N VAL A 354 33.51 18.84 30.54
CA VAL A 354 32.62 19.11 29.39
C VAL A 354 31.42 19.91 29.89
N GLN A 355 31.16 20.96 29.11
CA GLN A 355 30.30 22.10 29.34
C GLN A 355 28.82 21.78 29.63
N VAL A 356 28.31 22.57 30.57
CA VAL A 356 26.94 23.07 30.64
C VAL A 356 26.62 23.85 29.37
N SER A 357 25.52 23.51 28.69
CA SER A 357 24.81 24.41 27.79
C SER A 357 23.37 24.55 28.27
N THR A 358 23.16 25.58 29.10
CA THR A 358 21.88 26.19 29.42
C THR A 358 21.43 27.11 28.27
N GLY A 359 20.15 27.00 27.89
CA GLY A 359 19.46 27.96 27.02
C GLY A 359 18.32 27.23 26.30
N SER A 360 17.05 27.65 26.32
CA SER A 360 16.45 28.92 26.73
C SER A 360 14.94 28.67 26.89
N GLU A 361 14.41 28.87 28.09
CA GLU A 361 13.00 29.19 28.30
C GLU A 361 12.77 30.65 27.87
N HIS A 362 11.80 30.92 27.00
CA HIS A 362 10.79 31.99 27.14
C HIS A 362 10.02 32.17 25.83
N GLY A 363 8.71 32.01 25.89
CA GLY A 363 7.81 32.22 24.75
C GLY A 363 6.34 32.03 25.11
N ARG A 364 5.92 32.67 26.20
CA ARG A 364 4.55 32.76 26.69
C ARG A 364 3.74 33.66 25.73
N THR A 365 2.73 33.13 25.06
CA THR A 365 1.65 33.95 24.49
C THR A 365 0.29 33.38 24.91
N GLN A 366 -0.23 33.97 25.99
CA GLN A 366 -1.66 34.08 26.25
C GLN A 366 -2.20 35.27 25.43
N GLY A 367 -3.42 35.14 24.93
CA GLY A 367 -4.18 36.25 24.32
C GLY A 367 -5.28 35.67 23.42
N LEU A 368 -6.46 35.35 23.96
CA LEU A 368 -7.61 36.23 24.20
C LEU A 368 -8.63 36.14 23.04
N HIS A 369 -9.85 35.74 23.44
CA HIS A 369 -11.15 36.18 22.93
C HIS A 369 -11.26 36.66 21.47
N HIS A 370 -12.04 35.93 20.67
CA HIS A 370 -13.18 36.60 20.02
C HIS A 370 -14.38 35.68 19.85
N ARG A 371 -15.42 36.06 20.60
CA ARG A 371 -16.82 35.67 20.46
C ARG A 371 -17.36 36.43 19.25
N GLY A 372 -18.07 35.73 18.36
CA GLY A 372 -18.69 36.32 17.17
C GLY A 372 -19.84 35.44 16.68
N THR A 373 -20.96 35.50 17.39
CA THR A 373 -22.27 35.04 16.93
C THR A 373 -22.89 36.13 16.07
N SER A 374 -23.30 35.80 14.83
CA SER A 374 -24.14 36.67 14.01
C SER A 374 -24.96 35.83 13.02
N SER A 375 -26.29 35.97 13.13
CA SER A 375 -27.38 35.91 12.13
C SER A 375 -27.29 34.90 10.98
N ARG A 376 -28.24 33.98 10.75
CA ARG A 376 -29.72 34.07 10.69
C ARG A 376 -30.23 35.23 9.83
N GLU A 377 -30.34 34.99 8.52
CA GLU A 377 -31.43 35.42 7.62
C GLU A 377 -31.17 34.93 6.19
N GLY A 378 -32.22 34.45 5.51
CA GLY A 378 -32.21 33.96 4.13
C GLY A 378 -32.96 32.65 3.96
#